data_AF-A0A829ZR93-F1
#
_entry.id   AF-A0A829ZR93-F1
#
_cell.length_a   1.000
_cell.length_b   1.000
_cell.length_c   1.000
_cell.angle_alpha   90.00
_cell.angle_beta   90.00
_cell.angle_gamma   90.00
#
_symmetry.space_group_name_H-M   'P 1'
#
loop_
_entity.id
_entity.type
_entity.pdbx_description
1 polymer ?
#
loop_
_entity_poly.entity_id
_entity_poly.type
_entity_poly.pdbx_seq_one_letter_code
_entity_poly.pdbx_strand_id
1 'polypeptide(L)'
;MLGAALATGGFLARQPLYSAGVLVALPVSLGLYLWLLRSVKGAEGLTPGEAQKVFMRRAFIRMGLCWAVLLLSAGGGPAFLLGVLSGLVLQMLSYLVEAFFLVWRKA
;
A
#
# COMPACT_ATOMS: atom_id res chain seq x y z
N MET A 1 8.76 -7.32 -0.16
CA MET A 1 10.18 -7.27 -0.57
C MET A 1 10.54 -5.98 -1.31
N LEU A 2 9.73 -5.51 -2.25
CA LEU A 2 9.97 -4.29 -3.03
C LEU A 2 10.16 -2.99 -2.21
N GLY A 3 9.37 -2.77 -1.14
CA GLY A 3 9.57 -1.59 -0.27
C GLY A 3 10.87 -1.64 0.56
N ALA A 4 11.35 -2.83 0.91
CA ALA A 4 12.65 -2.97 1.57
C ALA A 4 13.80 -2.58 0.61
N ALA A 5 13.72 -2.99 -0.66
CA ALA A 5 14.70 -2.60 -1.67
C ALA A 5 14.77 -1.08 -1.90
N LEU A 6 13.65 -0.37 -1.88
CA LEU A 6 13.63 1.10 -1.93
C LEU A 6 14.29 1.73 -0.69
N ALA A 7 14.00 1.20 0.51
CA ALA A 7 14.61 1.69 1.74
C ALA A 7 16.14 1.50 1.73
N THR A 8 16.62 0.34 1.28
CA THR A 8 18.07 0.05 1.17
C THR A 8 18.73 0.91 0.09
N GLY A 9 18.08 1.08 -1.07
CA GLY A 9 18.56 1.96 -2.14
C GLY A 9 18.69 3.43 -1.72
N GLY A 10 17.71 3.95 -0.99
CA GLY A 10 17.77 5.32 -0.44
C GLY A 10 18.92 5.51 0.57
N PHE A 11 19.24 4.46 1.34
CA PHE A 11 20.32 4.52 2.32
C PHE A 11 21.69 4.55 1.61
N LEU A 12 21.84 3.74 0.55
CA LEU A 12 23.01 3.74 -0.32
C LEU A 12 23.18 5.08 -1.07
N ALA A 13 22.08 5.74 -1.41
CA ALA A 13 22.07 7.07 -2.04
C ALA A 13 22.30 8.24 -1.05
N ARG A 14 22.63 7.96 0.22
CA ARG A 14 22.78 8.95 1.30
C ARG A 14 21.54 9.82 1.53
N GLN A 15 20.35 9.26 1.32
CA GLN A 15 19.07 9.93 1.61
C GLN A 15 18.33 9.25 2.77
N PRO A 16 18.80 9.40 4.02
CA PRO A 16 18.25 8.68 5.17
C PRO A 16 16.79 9.07 5.48
N LEU A 17 16.41 10.34 5.24
CA LEU A 17 15.03 10.81 5.41
C LEU A 17 14.06 10.14 4.43
N TYR A 18 14.50 9.93 3.17
CA TYR A 18 13.72 9.19 2.18
C TYR A 18 13.53 7.73 2.62
N SER A 19 14.61 7.05 3.01
CA SER A 19 14.54 5.67 3.51
C SER A 19 13.65 5.54 4.75
N ALA A 20 13.69 6.50 5.67
CA ALA A 20 12.81 6.54 6.83
C ALA A 20 11.34 6.64 6.40
N GLY A 21 11.02 7.46 5.40
CA GLY A 21 9.68 7.53 4.83
C GLY A 21 9.21 6.21 4.23
N VAL A 22 10.08 5.53 3.47
CA VAL A 22 9.78 4.20 2.92
C VAL A 22 9.54 3.17 4.04
N LEU A 23 10.36 3.20 5.09
CA LEU A 23 10.23 2.30 6.24
C LEU A 23 8.93 2.53 7.02
N VAL A 24 8.44 3.78 7.10
CA VAL A 24 7.14 4.09 7.72
C VAL A 24 5.98 3.66 6.83
N ALA A 25 6.13 3.73 5.50
CA ALA A 25 5.10 3.25 4.58
C ALA A 25 4.90 1.73 4.64
N LEU A 26 5.93 0.95 4.98
CA LEU A 26 5.87 -0.52 5.07
C LEU A 26 4.85 -1.08 6.08
N PRO A 27 4.84 -0.69 7.37
CA PRO A 27 3.88 -1.19 8.34
C PRO A 27 2.44 -0.77 8.02
N VAL A 28 2.24 0.47 7.55
CA VAL A 28 0.92 0.96 7.08
C VAL A 28 0.38 0.07 5.98
N SER A 29 1.22 -0.17 4.99
CA SER A 29 0.99 -1.01 3.84
C SER A 29 0.69 -2.47 4.18
N LEU A 30 1.45 -3.05 5.11
CA LEU A 30 1.25 -4.41 5.61
C LEU A 30 -0.05 -4.52 6.41
N GLY A 31 -0.37 -3.52 7.24
CA GLY A 31 -1.64 -3.43 7.96
C GLY A 31 -2.84 -3.43 7.01
N LEU A 32 -2.77 -2.61 5.95
CA LEU A 32 -3.78 -2.58 4.88
C LEU A 32 -3.89 -3.94 4.15
N TYR A 33 -2.79 -4.64 3.93
CA TYR A 33 -2.79 -5.97 3.31
C TYR A 33 -3.48 -7.03 4.18
N LEU A 34 -3.10 -7.11 5.45
CA LEU A 34 -3.69 -8.06 6.40
C LEU A 34 -5.19 -7.78 6.58
N TRP A 35 -5.56 -6.50 6.60
CA TRP A 35 -6.95 -6.09 6.64
C TRP A 35 -7.72 -6.55 5.39
N LEU A 36 -7.13 -6.42 4.19
CA LEU A 36 -7.71 -6.94 2.95
C LEU A 36 -7.88 -8.46 2.99
N LEU A 37 -6.86 -9.21 3.38
CA LEU A 37 -6.88 -10.68 3.46
C LEU A 37 -7.98 -11.22 4.39
N ARG A 38 -8.12 -10.64 5.58
CA ARG A 38 -9.21 -10.99 6.51
C ARG A 38 -10.59 -10.72 5.90
N SER A 39 -10.67 -9.73 5.02
CA SER A 39 -11.92 -9.32 4.40
C SER A 39 -12.33 -10.19 3.24
N VAL A 40 -11.36 -10.71 2.46
CA VAL A 40 -11.63 -11.72 1.42
C VAL A 40 -12.19 -12.99 2.05
N LYS A 41 -11.59 -13.46 3.15
CA LYS A 41 -12.11 -14.62 3.90
C LYS A 41 -13.52 -14.40 4.44
N GLY A 42 -13.84 -13.20 4.90
CA GLY A 42 -15.19 -12.86 5.38
C GLY A 42 -16.21 -12.57 4.28
N ALA A 43 -15.82 -12.56 3.01
CA ALA A 43 -16.69 -12.31 1.88
C ALA A 43 -17.09 -13.59 1.12
N GLU A 44 -16.59 -14.75 1.53
CA GLU A 44 -17.02 -16.06 1.05
C GLU A 44 -18.49 -16.29 1.43
N GLY A 45 -19.41 -15.97 0.51
CA GLY A 45 -20.86 -16.12 0.70
C GLY A 45 -21.70 -14.88 0.35
N LEU A 46 -21.09 -13.73 0.04
CA LEU A 46 -21.80 -12.52 -0.36
C LEU A 46 -22.19 -12.53 -1.84
N THR A 47 -23.35 -11.94 -2.15
CA THR A 47 -23.77 -11.72 -3.54
C THR A 47 -22.84 -10.72 -4.25
N PRO A 48 -22.67 -10.79 -5.59
CA PRO A 48 -21.76 -9.90 -6.33
C PRO A 48 -21.99 -8.40 -6.08
N GLY A 49 -23.24 -7.98 -5.91
CA GLY A 49 -23.60 -6.59 -5.62
C GLY A 49 -23.22 -6.14 -4.21
N GLU A 50 -23.34 -7.00 -3.20
CA GLU A 50 -22.92 -6.71 -1.83
C GLU A 50 -21.40 -6.73 -1.69
N ALA A 51 -20.74 -7.68 -2.38
CA ALA A 51 -19.29 -7.74 -2.47
C ALA A 51 -18.71 -6.45 -3.06
N GLN A 52 -19.34 -5.88 -4.10
CA GLN A 52 -18.91 -4.61 -4.69
C GLN A 52 -19.06 -3.43 -3.72
N LYS A 53 -20.19 -3.30 -3.01
CA LYS A 53 -20.38 -2.23 -2.01
C LYS A 53 -19.35 -2.32 -0.88
N VAL A 54 -19.09 -3.53 -0.39
CA VAL A 54 -18.09 -3.78 0.65
C VAL A 54 -16.68 -3.45 0.14
N PHE A 55 -16.36 -3.83 -1.09
CA PHE A 55 -15.08 -3.50 -1.72
C PHE A 55 -14.89 -1.99 -1.89
N MET A 56 -15.91 -1.30 -2.41
CA MET A 56 -15.87 0.15 -2.64
C MET A 56 -15.69 0.93 -1.33
N ARG A 57 -16.47 0.61 -0.28
CA ARG A 57 -16.33 1.24 1.05
C ARG A 57 -14.92 1.08 1.60
N ARG A 58 -14.32 -0.11 1.44
CA ARG A 58 -12.97 -0.40 1.93
C ARG A 58 -11.88 0.28 1.09
N ALA A 59 -12.09 0.40 -0.23
CA ALA A 59 -11.21 1.17 -1.10
C ALA A 59 -11.16 2.65 -0.66
N PHE A 60 -12.32 3.24 -0.34
CA PHE A 60 -12.38 4.59 0.21
C PHE A 60 -11.69 4.72 1.57
N ILE A 61 -11.89 3.76 2.50
CA ILE A 61 -11.18 3.76 3.79
C ILE A 61 -9.66 3.67 3.59
N ARG A 62 -9.21 2.77 2.72
CA ARG A 62 -7.78 2.63 2.37
C ARG A 62 -7.23 3.92 1.79
N MET A 63 -7.96 4.56 0.89
CA MET A 63 -7.57 5.82 0.28
C MET A 63 -7.47 6.93 1.33
N GLY A 64 -8.46 7.03 2.23
CA GLY A 64 -8.44 7.98 3.35
C GLY A 64 -7.25 7.75 4.30
N LEU A 65 -6.92 6.48 4.61
CA LEU A 65 -5.74 6.14 5.42
C LEU A 65 -4.44 6.53 4.71
N CYS A 66 -4.30 6.27 3.41
CA CYS A 66 -3.14 6.71 2.64
C CYS A 66 -3.00 8.24 2.66
N TRP A 67 -4.10 8.97 2.50
CA TRP A 67 -4.11 10.43 2.60
C TRP A 67 -3.72 10.92 3.98
N ALA A 68 -4.25 10.33 5.05
CA ALA A 68 -3.90 10.67 6.42
C ALA A 68 -2.40 10.46 6.68
N VAL A 69 -1.85 9.33 6.23
CA VAL A 69 -0.42 9.04 6.35
C VAL A 69 0.43 10.03 5.55
N LEU A 70 0.02 10.40 4.33
CA LEU A 70 0.71 11.42 3.54
C LEU A 70 0.67 12.81 4.21
N LEU A 71 -0.47 13.21 4.75
CA LEU A 71 -0.64 14.46 5.49
C LEU A 71 0.24 14.52 6.74
N LEU A 72 0.26 13.44 7.54
CA LEU A 72 1.15 13.33 8.70
C LEU A 72 2.62 13.38 8.29
N SER A 73 2.94 12.80 7.13
CA SER A 73 4.31 12.76 6.60
C SER A 73 4.78 14.09 6.04
N ALA A 74 3.88 15.02 5.73
CA ALA A 74 4.24 16.37 5.27
C ALA A 74 5.09 17.13 6.31
N GLY A 75 4.93 16.83 7.60
CA GLY A 75 5.73 17.40 8.69
C GLY A 75 7.19 16.91 8.75
N GLY A 76 7.51 15.78 8.11
CA GLY A 76 8.87 15.22 8.06
C GLY A 76 9.77 15.81 6.95
N GLY A 77 9.23 16.74 6.16
CA GLY A 77 9.92 17.39 5.05
C GLY A 77 9.78 16.66 3.70
N PRO A 78 10.22 17.28 2.60
CA PRO A 78 9.94 16.79 1.24
C PRO A 78 10.53 15.41 0.95
N ALA A 79 11.75 15.14 1.41
CA ALA A 79 12.41 13.85 1.19
C ALA A 79 11.70 12.69 1.91
N PHE A 80 11.23 12.94 3.14
CA PHE A 80 10.45 11.95 3.90
C PHE A 80 9.09 11.70 3.24
N LEU A 81 8.39 12.75 2.82
CA LEU A 81 7.13 12.66 2.11
C LEU A 81 7.25 11.83 0.82
N LEU A 82 8.30 12.07 0.01
CA LEU A 82 8.57 11.30 -1.20
C LEU A 82 8.89 9.83 -0.89
N GLY A 83 9.58 9.56 0.22
CA GLY A 83 9.81 8.21 0.73
C GLY A 83 8.51 7.48 1.04
N VAL A 84 7.62 8.14 1.78
CA VAL A 84 6.30 7.58 2.12
C VAL A 84 5.45 7.35 0.88
N LEU A 85 5.38 8.35 -0.01
CA LEU A 85 4.62 8.28 -1.26
C LEU A 85 5.11 7.13 -2.14
N SER A 86 6.41 7.04 -2.38
CA SER A 86 6.99 5.97 -3.21
C SER A 86 6.75 4.59 -2.59
N GLY A 87 6.88 4.44 -1.28
CA GLY A 87 6.53 3.20 -0.58
C GLY A 87 5.06 2.78 -0.78
N LEU A 88 4.12 3.73 -0.64
CA LEU A 88 2.69 3.48 -0.84
C LEU A 88 2.34 3.17 -2.31
N VAL A 89 2.94 3.87 -3.27
CA VAL A 89 2.72 3.63 -4.71
C VAL A 89 3.27 2.27 -5.12
N LEU A 90 4.46 1.90 -4.66
CA LEU A 90 5.06 0.61 -4.98
C LEU A 90 4.23 -0.55 -4.42
N GLN A 91 3.63 -0.37 -3.24
CA GLN A 91 2.66 -1.29 -2.67
C GLN A 91 1.47 -1.48 -3.62
N MET A 92 0.90 -0.37 -4.13
CA MET A 92 -0.24 -0.40 -5.04
C MET A 92 0.09 -1.12 -6.36
N LEU A 93 1.25 -0.81 -6.94
CA LEU A 93 1.72 -1.46 -8.16
C LEU A 93 1.96 -2.96 -7.95
N SER A 94 2.48 -3.36 -6.79
CA SER A 94 2.70 -4.77 -6.46
C SER A 94 1.38 -5.57 -6.49
N TYR A 95 0.29 -5.01 -5.94
CA TYR A 95 -1.03 -5.64 -6.04
C TYR A 95 -1.54 -5.73 -7.46
N LEU A 96 -1.33 -4.67 -8.26
CA LEU A 96 -1.80 -4.64 -9.64
C LEU A 96 -1.09 -5.70 -10.49
N VAL A 97 0.22 -5.85 -10.30
CA VAL A 97 1.04 -6.89 -10.93
C VAL A 97 0.56 -8.28 -10.50
N GLU A 98 0.33 -8.49 -9.20
CA GLU A 98 -0.15 -9.78 -8.68
C GLU A 98 -1.54 -10.14 -9.24
N ALA A 99 -2.45 -9.17 -9.32
CA ALA A 99 -3.76 -9.33 -9.95
C ALA A 99 -3.65 -9.64 -11.45
N PHE A 100 -2.76 -8.93 -12.17
CA PHE A 100 -2.53 -9.17 -13.59
C PHE A 100 -1.98 -10.58 -13.84
N PHE A 101 -0.97 -11.03 -13.08
CA PHE A 101 -0.45 -12.39 -13.16
C PHE A 101 -1.51 -13.46 -12.85
N LEU A 102 -2.41 -13.19 -11.89
CA LEU A 102 -3.51 -14.10 -11.58
C LEU A 102 -4.50 -14.24 -12.74
N VAL A 103 -4.82 -13.14 -13.43
CA VAL A 103 -5.68 -13.16 -14.61
C VAL A 103 -5.00 -13.88 -15.77
N TRP A 104 -3.73 -13.57 -16.02
CA TRP A 104 -2.97 -14.13 -17.15
C TRP A 104 -2.71 -15.64 -17.00
N ARG A 105 -2.54 -16.13 -15.77
CA ARG A 105 -2.37 -17.57 -15.49
C ARG A 105 -3.69 -18.36 -15.57
N LYS A 106 -4.83 -17.69 -15.48
CA LYS A 106 -6.17 -18.31 -15.61
C LYS A 106 -6.74 -18.26 -17.03
N ALA A 107 -6.13 -17.47 -17.91
CA ALA A 107 -6.42 -17.41 -19.34
C ALA A 107 -5.62 -18.47 -20.09
#